data_AF-A0A5K1ANC2-F1
#
_entry.id   AF-A0A5K1ANC2-F1
#
_cell.length_a   1.000
_cell.length_b   1.000
_cell.length_c   1.000
_cell.angle_alpha   90.00
_cell.angle_beta   90.00
_cell.angle_gamma   90.00
#
_symmetry.space_group_name_H-M   'P 1'
#
loop_
_entity.id
_entity.type
_entity.pdbx_description
1 polymer ?
#
loop_
_entity_poly.entity_id
_entity_poly.type
_entity_poly.pdbx_seq_one_letter_code
_entity_poly.pdbx_strand_id
1 'polypeptide(L)' 'LYCYLESVIPCVGIIMGSDSDTAVMKDAAMVLESFNVPYEVSLEVYHYQLSAF' A
#
# COMPACT_ATOMS: atom_id res chain seq x y z
N LEU A 1 -20.88 -7.85 -20.31
CA LEU A 1 -21.67 -6.83 -19.56
C LEU A 1 -21.40 -6.85 -18.04
N TYR A 2 -20.89 -7.95 -17.45
CA TYR A 2 -20.63 -8.06 -15.99
C TYR A 2 -19.19 -7.76 -15.54
N CYS A 3 -18.21 -7.54 -16.44
CA CYS A 3 -16.83 -7.22 -16.04
C CYS A 3 -16.65 -5.81 -15.45
N TYR A 4 -17.71 -4.99 -15.42
CA TYR A 4 -17.71 -3.61 -14.93
C TYR A 4 -18.25 -3.50 -13.48
N LEU A 5 -18.21 -4.59 -12.70
CA LEU A 5 -18.42 -4.49 -11.26
C LEU A 5 -17.16 -3.86 -10.65
N GLU A 6 -17.16 -2.53 -10.66
CA GLU A 6 -16.27 -1.60 -9.96
C GLU A 6 -14.95 -2.23 -9.50
N SER A 7 -13.98 -2.28 -10.41
CA SER A 7 -12.59 -2.40 -9.98
C SER A 7 -12.34 -1.21 -9.07
N VAL A 8 -12.22 -1.48 -7.77
CA VAL A 8 -11.90 -0.46 -6.78
C VAL A 8 -10.47 -0.02 -7.07
N ILE A 9 -10.32 1.01 -7.90
CA ILE A 9 -9.01 1.52 -8.30
C ILE A 9 -8.43 2.17 -7.04
N PRO A 10 -7.30 1.66 -6.51
CA PRO A 10 -6.69 2.26 -5.34
C PRO A 10 -6.33 3.72 -5.67
N CYS A 11 -6.82 4.63 -4.85
CA CYS A 11 -6.55 6.05 -4.98
C CYS A 11 -5.31 6.46 -4.18
N VAL A 12 -4.90 5.61 -3.23
CA VAL A 12 -3.77 5.83 -2.32
C VAL A 12 -2.91 4.56 -2.28
N GLY A 13 -1.59 4.72 -2.39
CA GLY A 13 -0.63 3.65 -2.11
C GLY A 13 0.05 3.87 -0.76
N ILE A 14 0.01 2.88 0.12
CA ILE A 14 0.79 2.85 1.36
C ILE A 14 2.06 2.04 1.09
N ILE A 15 3.20 2.72 1.08
CA ILE A 15 4.51 2.09 0.90
C ILE A 15 5.21 1.98 2.25
N MET A 16 5.72 0.80 2.58
CA MET A 16 6.46 0.57 3.81
C MET A 16 7.82 -0.04 3.54
N GLY A 17 8.84 0.44 4.26
CA GLY A 17 10.25 0.13 4.01
C GLY A 17 10.73 -1.15 4.68
N SER A 18 10.05 -1.58 5.74
CA SER A 18 10.41 -2.72 6.57
C SER A 18 9.21 -3.28 7.33
N ASP A 19 9.33 -4.50 7.87
CA ASP A 19 8.31 -5.08 8.75
C ASP A 19 8.08 -4.24 10.02
N SER A 20 9.08 -3.50 10.47
CA SER A 20 8.98 -2.64 11.65
C SER A 20 8.02 -1.45 11.44
N ASP A 21 7.75 -1.08 10.18
CA ASP A 21 6.82 -0.01 9.82
C ASP A 21 5.35 -0.46 9.86
N THR A 22 5.09 -1.77 9.93
CA THR A 22 3.74 -2.37 9.88
C THR A 22 2.80 -1.77 10.94
N ALA A 23 3.31 -1.48 12.14
CA ALA A 23 2.49 -0.91 13.21
C ALA A 23 1.97 0.49 12.85
N VAL A 24 2.83 1.35 12.31
CA VAL A 24 2.47 2.73 11.91
C VAL A 24 1.60 2.72 10.64
N MET A 25 1.89 1.83 9.70
CA MET A 25 1.16 1.73 8.43
C MET A 25 -0.26 1.19 8.61
N LYS A 26 -0.52 0.40 9.67
CA LYS A 26 -1.87 -0.02 10.06
C LYS A 26 -2.76 1.16 10.44
N ASP A 27 -2.22 2.13 11.17
CA ASP A 27 -2.99 3.32 11.56
C ASP A 27 -3.41 4.13 10.32
N ALA A 28 -2.52 4.25 9.33
CA ALA A 28 -2.83 4.90 8.05
C ALA A 28 -3.94 4.15 7.29
N ALA A 29 -3.88 2.82 7.23
CA ALA A 29 -4.92 1.99 6.61
C ALA A 29 -6.27 2.16 7.32
N MET A 30 -6.29 2.13 8.65
CA MET A 30 -7.53 2.31 9.45
C MET A 30 -8.21 3.65 9.18
N VAL A 31 -7.42 4.72 9.00
CA VAL A 31 -7.97 6.03 8.62
C VAL A 31 -8.61 5.96 7.24
N LEU A 32 -7.94 5.39 6.24
CA LEU A 32 -8.49 5.26 4.88
C LEU A 32 -9.76 4.40 4.85
N GLU A 33 -9.80 3.30 5.62
CA GLU A 33 -10.99 2.47 5.81
C GLU A 33 -12.15 3.30 6.40
N SER A 34 -11.89 4.13 7.42
CA SER A 34 -12.93 4.95 8.06
C SER A 34 -13.58 5.96 7.12
N PHE A 35 -12.84 6.41 6.09
CA PHE A 35 -13.33 7.29 5.04
C PHE A 35 -13.80 6.55 3.80
N ASN A 36 -13.77 5.21 3.82
CA ASN A 36 -14.11 4.35 2.69
C ASN A 36 -13.28 4.70 1.43
N VAL A 37 -12.02 5.09 1.63
CA VAL A 37 -11.06 5.43 0.57
C VAL A 37 -10.32 4.16 0.17
N PRO A 38 -10.31 3.80 -1.12
CA PRO A 38 -9.60 2.61 -1.57
C PRO A 38 -8.09 2.82 -1.61
N TYR A 39 -7.35 1.84 -1.11
CA TYR A 39 -5.90 1.87 -1.04
C TYR A 39 -5.28 0.52 -1.34
N GLU A 40 -4.00 0.55 -1.70
CA GLU A 40 -3.14 -0.62 -1.79
C GLU A 40 -1.97 -0.49 -0.82
N VAL A 41 -1.40 -1.62 -0.42
CA VAL A 41 -0.25 -1.65 0.49
C VAL A 41 0.87 -2.43 -0.18
N SER A 42 2.04 -1.79 -0.31
CA SER A 42 3.22 -2.36 -0.92
C SER A 42 4.42 -2.33 0.04
N LEU A 43 5.09 -3.46 0.16
CA LEU A 43 6.35 -3.59 0.89
C LEU A 43 7.51 -3.31 -0.09
N GLU A 44 8.17 -2.17 0.05
CA GLU A 44 9.41 -1.86 -0.69
C GLU A 44 10.62 -1.99 0.23
N VAL A 45 11.29 -3.13 0.17
CA VAL A 45 12.57 -3.31 0.86
C VAL A 45 13.64 -2.60 0.04
N TYR A 46 14.04 -1.39 0.42
CA TYR A 46 15.27 -0.77 -0.07
C TYR A 46 16.47 -1.51 0.54
N HIS A 47 16.77 -2.70 0.03
CA HIS A 47 18.11 -3.26 0.16
C HIS A 47 18.96 -2.48 -0.84
N TYR A 48 19.91 -1.67 -0.38
CA TYR A 48 20.89 -1.03 -1.27
C TYR A 48 21.49 -2.10 -2.18
N GLN A 49 21.05 -2.17 -3.44
CA GLN A 49 21.64 -3.03 -4.43
C GLN A 49 22.96 -2.38 -4.87
N LEU A 50 23.97 -2.47 -4.02
CA LEU A 50 25.36 -2.24 -4.37
C LEU A 50 25.84 -3.44 -5.20
N SER A 51 25.46 -3.49 -6.48
CA SER A 51 26.26 -4.09 -7.56
C SER A 51 25.50 -4.01 -8.89
N ALA A 52 25.63 -2.86 -9.54
CA ALA A 52 25.73 -2.83 -11.00
C ALA A 52 27.13 -2.28 -11.32
N PHE A 53 28.13 -3.15 -11.13
CA PHE A 53 29.39 -3.14 -11.86
C PHE A 53 29.49 -4.48 -12.58
#